data_AF-A0AA88XXW8-F1
#
_entry.id   AF-A0AA88XXW8-F1
#
_cell.length_a   1.000
_cell.length_b   1.000
_cell.length_c   1.000
_cell.angle_alpha   90.00
_cell.angle_beta   90.00
_cell.angle_gamma   90.00
#
_symmetry.space_group_name_H-M   'P 1'
#
loop_
_entity.id
_entity.type
_entity.pdbx_description
1 polymer ?
#
loop_
_entity_poly.entity_id
_entity_poly.type
_entity_poly.pdbx_seq_one_letter_code
_entity_poly.pdbx_strand_id
1 'polypeptide(L)'
;MDAYRLRSYYVQRPCDRCGYGHFNSLCPANNKVCFICHKIGHFAKTCTQKAKSSKKVQRDKQRIQTFYQNVLLRKEFPFANISNAALAQCMDLRSTLRTELKSVTYKLKKIKESYVREEQTLTEIVKDVNTKNSHLEQKVRDLQHQLHLQEESYKVKEHNFITEVENLKATNSELIAENSKLKETVRDIQNKMNVSSVQKDAVSALKDKIQALEKERDMHKQCCEAFIKNSNKEFLEFEKRNQELKQMLATEMAQREKFKLLHEKDQQLICDLNNEIDDLMQCNMPYHPVQHVQQQRTIPFQQPNAPSQHVPLPYVNAQPKRGRRRSRRGTFL
;
A
#
# COMPACT_ATOMS: atom_id res chain seq x y z
N MET A 1 50.75 -64.33 -8.43
CA MET A 1 51.86 -64.18 -9.41
C MET A 1 52.97 -63.42 -8.71
N ASP A 2 53.66 -64.11 -7.80
CA ASP A 2 54.82 -63.59 -7.06
C ASP A 2 56.08 -63.92 -7.86
N ALA A 3 56.73 -62.88 -8.36
CA ALA A 3 57.88 -63.00 -9.24
C ALA A 3 58.99 -62.05 -8.77
N TYR A 4 60.09 -62.65 -8.31
CA TYR A 4 61.46 -62.14 -8.25
C TYR A 4 61.77 -60.93 -7.35
N ARG A 5 62.00 -61.19 -6.06
CA ARG A 5 62.99 -60.44 -5.26
C ARG A 5 64.28 -61.24 -5.11
N LEU A 6 65.06 -61.30 -6.19
CA LEU A 6 66.47 -61.67 -6.12
C LEU A 6 67.20 -60.60 -5.30
N ARG A 7 67.54 -60.94 -4.05
CA ARG A 7 68.46 -60.20 -3.19
C ARG A 7 69.85 -60.19 -3.85
N SER A 8 70.14 -59.13 -4.58
CA SER A 8 71.53 -58.79 -4.95
C SER A 8 72.28 -58.34 -3.69
N TYR A 9 73.14 -59.22 -3.19
CA TYR A 9 73.90 -59.12 -1.95
C TYR A 9 75.21 -58.30 -2.09
N TYR A 10 75.21 -57.24 -2.91
CA TYR A 10 76.42 -56.43 -3.13
C TYR A 10 76.12 -54.92 -3.22
N VAL A 11 75.85 -54.28 -2.07
CA VAL A 11 76.22 -52.88 -1.81
C VAL A 11 76.50 -52.72 -0.31
N GLN A 12 77.75 -52.88 0.11
CA GLN A 12 78.15 -52.87 1.53
C GLN A 12 78.32 -51.48 2.18
N ARG A 13 77.95 -50.37 1.52
CA ARG A 13 77.82 -49.07 2.21
C ARG A 13 76.54 -48.33 1.81
N PRO A 14 75.75 -47.83 2.80
CA PRO A 14 74.64 -46.94 2.49
C PRO A 14 75.18 -45.69 1.81
N CYS A 15 74.52 -45.23 0.76
CA CYS A 15 74.95 -44.03 0.05
C CYS A 15 74.80 -42.80 0.95
N ASP A 16 75.86 -42.00 1.08
CA ASP A 16 75.86 -40.80 1.94
C ASP A 16 74.84 -39.74 1.49
N ARG A 17 74.42 -39.78 0.23
CA ARG A 17 73.43 -38.85 -0.35
C ARG A 17 72.01 -39.14 0.13
N CYS A 18 71.60 -40.41 0.14
CA CYS A 18 70.19 -40.76 0.41
C CYS A 18 69.97 -41.73 1.57
N GLY A 19 71.02 -42.36 2.10
CA GLY A 19 70.99 -43.31 3.20
C GLY A 19 70.59 -44.74 2.82
N TYR A 20 70.42 -45.06 1.52
CA TYR A 20 70.05 -46.40 1.03
C TYR A 20 71.18 -47.02 0.20
N GLY A 21 71.25 -48.35 0.13
CA GLY A 21 72.22 -49.07 -0.71
C GLY A 21 71.79 -49.11 -2.19
N HIS A 22 72.58 -48.49 -3.07
CA HIS A 22 72.39 -48.46 -4.53
C HIS A 22 73.71 -48.04 -5.20
N PHE A 23 73.82 -48.20 -6.53
CA PHE A 23 74.97 -47.68 -7.29
C PHE A 23 74.91 -46.17 -7.45
N ASN A 24 76.03 -45.45 -7.30
CA ASN A 24 76.08 -43.98 -7.29
C ASN A 24 75.35 -43.29 -8.46
N SER A 25 75.30 -43.92 -9.64
CA SER A 25 74.60 -43.42 -10.82
C SER A 25 73.07 -43.48 -10.72
N LEU A 26 72.53 -44.36 -9.88
CA LEU A 26 71.10 -44.59 -9.67
C LEU A 26 70.57 -43.96 -8.38
N CYS A 27 71.27 -42.94 -7.85
CA CYS A 27 70.87 -42.32 -6.60
C CYS A 27 69.52 -41.61 -6.74
N PRO A 28 68.49 -42.01 -5.96
CA PRO A 28 67.19 -41.34 -6.02
C PRO A 28 67.27 -39.87 -5.58
N ALA A 29 68.35 -39.48 -4.90
CA ALA A 29 68.59 -38.10 -4.48
C ALA A 29 69.33 -37.24 -5.52
N ASN A 30 69.83 -37.80 -6.63
CA ASN A 30 70.74 -37.09 -7.54
C ASN A 30 70.13 -35.82 -8.16
N ASN A 31 68.81 -35.79 -8.38
CA ASN A 31 68.08 -34.64 -8.92
C ASN A 31 67.08 -34.04 -7.91
N LYS A 32 67.23 -34.35 -6.62
CA LYS A 32 66.34 -33.84 -5.56
C LYS A 32 67.04 -32.72 -4.80
N VAL A 33 66.35 -31.59 -4.66
CA VAL A 33 66.79 -30.44 -3.86
C VAL A 33 66.50 -30.72 -2.38
N CYS A 34 67.51 -30.57 -1.53
CA CYS A 34 67.32 -30.69 -0.09
C CYS A 34 66.55 -29.49 0.45
N PHE A 35 65.40 -29.71 1.09
CA PHE A 35 64.59 -28.63 1.68
C PHE A 35 65.23 -27.87 2.86
N ILE A 36 66.36 -28.37 3.39
CA ILE A 36 67.06 -27.71 4.51
C ILE A 36 68.11 -26.72 4.00
N CYS A 37 68.95 -27.15 3.06
CA CYS A 37 70.08 -26.35 2.57
C CYS A 37 69.94 -25.89 1.11
N HIS A 38 68.87 -26.31 0.43
CA HIS A 38 68.55 -26.03 -0.97
C HIS A 38 69.61 -26.48 -1.99
N LYS A 39 70.52 -27.39 -1.60
CA LYS A 39 71.47 -28.03 -2.52
C LYS A 39 70.90 -29.33 -3.08
N ILE A 40 71.19 -29.60 -4.35
CA ILE A 40 70.77 -30.84 -5.03
C ILE A 40 71.68 -32.00 -4.57
N GLY A 41 71.15 -33.23 -4.57
CA GLY A 41 71.97 -34.43 -4.42
C GLY A 41 71.88 -35.12 -3.07
N HIS A 42 70.98 -34.71 -2.16
CA HIS A 42 70.71 -35.43 -0.90
C HIS A 42 69.31 -35.12 -0.36
N PHE A 43 68.82 -35.97 0.55
CA PHE A 43 67.54 -35.73 1.23
C PHE A 43 67.71 -34.91 2.51
N ALA A 44 66.66 -34.18 2.91
CA ALA A 44 66.64 -33.43 4.17
C ALA A 44 66.95 -34.28 5.42
N LYS A 45 66.77 -35.61 5.34
CA LYS A 45 67.09 -36.54 6.45
C LYS A 45 68.60 -36.78 6.60
N THR A 46 69.36 -36.81 5.50
CA THR A 46 70.81 -37.03 5.46
C THR A 46 71.60 -35.72 5.38
N CYS A 47 70.92 -34.57 5.39
CA CYS A 47 71.54 -33.25 5.38
C CYS A 47 72.40 -33.02 6.65
N THR A 48 73.71 -32.93 6.47
CA THR A 48 74.66 -32.67 7.57
C THR A 48 74.46 -31.30 8.22
N GLN A 49 73.82 -30.35 7.54
CA GLN A 49 73.48 -29.03 8.11
C GLN A 49 72.30 -29.07 9.09
N LYS A 50 71.61 -30.22 9.24
CA LYS A 50 70.45 -30.36 10.13
C LYS A 50 70.80 -30.28 11.63
N ALA A 51 72.07 -30.43 12.01
CA ALA A 51 72.49 -30.62 13.40
C ALA A 51 72.44 -29.36 14.30
N LYS A 52 71.94 -28.19 13.85
CA LYS A 52 71.96 -26.95 14.68
C LYS A 52 70.65 -26.15 14.70
N SER A 53 69.47 -26.78 14.67
CA SER A 53 68.22 -26.03 14.81
C SER A 53 67.84 -25.80 16.29
N SER A 54 68.34 -24.70 16.87
CA SER A 54 67.95 -24.11 18.17
C SER A 54 66.44 -23.84 18.35
N LYS A 55 65.65 -23.96 17.27
CA LYS A 55 64.19 -23.71 17.22
C LYS A 55 63.34 -24.72 18.01
N LYS A 56 63.86 -25.91 18.36
CA LYS A 56 63.09 -26.88 19.18
C LYS A 56 63.11 -26.48 20.65
N VAL A 57 64.30 -26.18 21.19
CA VAL A 57 64.47 -25.72 22.58
C VAL A 57 63.70 -24.43 22.84
N GLN A 58 63.68 -23.51 21.88
CA GLN A 58 62.93 -22.25 22.01
C GLN A 58 61.41 -22.46 22.07
N ARG A 59 60.87 -23.41 21.29
CA ARG A 59 59.45 -23.76 21.34
C ARG A 59 59.06 -24.43 22.65
N ASP A 60 59.90 -25.31 23.16
CA ASP A 60 59.64 -25.98 24.45
C ASP A 60 59.71 -24.97 25.61
N LYS A 61 60.66 -24.02 25.58
CA LYS A 61 60.74 -22.93 26.57
C LYS A 61 59.48 -22.05 26.54
N GLN A 62 58.96 -21.71 25.36
CA GLN A 62 57.70 -20.97 25.23
C GLN A 62 56.51 -21.75 25.79
N ARG A 63 56.38 -23.04 25.47
CA ARG A 63 55.30 -23.89 26.02
C ARG A 63 55.32 -23.95 27.54
N ILE A 64 56.51 -24.13 28.13
CA ILE A 64 56.68 -24.16 29.58
C ILE A 64 56.31 -22.81 30.20
N GLN A 65 56.75 -21.70 29.59
CA GLN A 65 56.43 -20.36 30.08
C GLN A 65 54.92 -20.08 30.04
N THR A 66 54.22 -20.44 28.96
CA THR A 66 52.76 -20.31 28.86
C THR A 66 52.04 -21.18 29.90
N PHE A 67 52.55 -22.38 30.17
CA PHE A 67 51.99 -23.25 31.21
C PHE A 67 52.07 -22.59 32.59
N TYR A 68 53.22 -22.04 32.99
CA TYR A 68 53.36 -21.39 34.29
C TYR A 68 52.51 -20.13 34.42
N GLN A 69 52.40 -19.31 33.37
CA GLN A 69 51.49 -18.17 33.37
C GLN A 69 50.03 -18.61 33.59
N ASN A 70 49.59 -19.67 32.93
CA ASN A 70 48.23 -20.20 33.12
C ASN A 70 48.00 -20.77 34.52
N VAL A 71 49.00 -21.40 35.14
CA VAL A 71 48.91 -21.90 36.52
C VAL A 71 48.82 -20.76 37.52
N LEU A 72 49.61 -19.69 37.34
CA LEU A 72 49.55 -18.51 38.20
C LEU A 72 48.21 -17.79 38.08
N LEU A 73 47.73 -17.56 36.86
CA LEU A 73 46.42 -16.96 36.63
C LEU A 73 45.30 -17.77 37.29
N ARG A 74 45.37 -19.10 37.29
CA ARG A 74 44.40 -19.97 37.99
C ARG A 74 44.40 -19.80 39.51
N LYS A 75 45.52 -19.42 40.13
CA LYS A 75 45.59 -19.16 41.58
C LYS A 75 44.97 -17.81 41.96
N GLU A 76 45.00 -16.85 41.05
CA GLU A 76 44.42 -15.52 41.27
C GLU A 76 42.92 -15.45 40.94
N PHE A 77 42.34 -16.53 40.40
CA PHE A 77 40.90 -16.54 40.17
C PHE A 77 40.14 -16.55 41.52
N PRO A 78 39.17 -15.64 41.71
CA PRO A 78 38.36 -15.55 42.94
C PRO A 78 37.49 -16.81 43.20
N PHE A 79 37.58 -17.82 42.34
CA PHE A 79 36.90 -19.10 42.44
C PHE A 79 37.68 -20.15 43.25
N ALA A 80 38.93 -19.87 43.67
CA ALA A 80 39.76 -20.84 44.39
C ALA A 80 39.14 -21.32 45.73
N ASN A 81 38.26 -20.51 46.33
CA ASN A 81 37.60 -20.79 47.60
C ASN A 81 36.12 -21.21 47.46
N ILE A 82 35.62 -21.40 46.23
CA ILE A 82 34.25 -21.89 46.04
C ILE A 82 34.23 -23.40 46.29
N SER A 83 33.34 -23.83 47.18
CA SER A 83 33.13 -25.26 47.42
C SER A 83 32.62 -25.95 46.15
N ASN A 84 32.99 -27.22 45.95
CA ASN A 84 32.50 -28.01 44.81
C ASN A 84 30.96 -28.02 44.72
N ALA A 85 30.26 -27.92 45.86
CA ALA A 85 28.81 -27.81 45.93
C ALA A 85 28.28 -26.49 45.35
N ALA A 86 28.90 -25.35 45.70
CA ALA A 86 28.51 -24.05 45.15
C ALA A 86 28.82 -23.96 43.64
N LEU A 87 29.91 -24.57 43.16
CA LEU A 87 30.19 -24.67 41.73
C LEU A 87 29.13 -25.51 40.98
N ALA A 88 28.71 -26.64 41.57
CA ALA A 88 27.63 -27.46 41.01
C ALA A 88 26.31 -26.69 40.91
N GLN A 89 25.91 -25.99 41.98
CA GLN A 89 24.73 -25.12 41.99
C GLN A 89 24.80 -24.03 40.91
N CYS A 90 25.96 -23.40 40.71
CA CYS A 90 26.14 -22.42 39.63
C CYS A 90 26.00 -23.04 38.23
N MET A 91 26.49 -24.27 38.02
CA MET A 91 26.33 -24.98 36.74
C MET A 91 24.87 -25.37 36.49
N ASP A 92 24.15 -25.80 37.53
CA ASP A 92 22.72 -26.13 37.45
C ASP A 92 21.90 -24.88 37.14
N LEU A 93 22.14 -23.77 37.84
CA LEU A 93 21.49 -22.49 37.55
C LEU A 93 21.74 -22.02 36.11
N ARG A 94 22.98 -22.16 35.62
CA ARG A 94 23.30 -21.83 34.22
C ARG A 94 22.53 -22.70 33.24
N SER A 95 22.32 -23.97 33.55
CA SER A 95 21.53 -24.88 32.71
C SER A 95 20.06 -24.45 32.67
N THR A 96 19.48 -24.11 33.83
CA THR A 96 18.11 -23.60 33.97
C THR A 96 17.92 -22.29 33.22
N LEU A 97 18.82 -21.31 33.41
CA LEU A 97 18.74 -20.03 32.68
C LEU A 97 18.85 -20.22 31.17
N ARG A 98 19.63 -21.21 30.69
CA ARG A 98 19.70 -21.54 29.26
C ARG A 98 18.42 -22.15 28.73
N THR A 99 17.76 -23.04 29.48
CA THR A 99 16.48 -23.64 29.05
C THR A 99 15.36 -22.61 29.08
N GLU A 100 15.33 -21.74 30.10
CA GLU A 100 14.40 -20.61 30.18
C GLU A 100 14.62 -19.62 29.04
N LEU A 101 15.86 -19.21 28.76
CA LEU A 101 16.18 -18.32 27.64
C LEU A 101 15.73 -18.90 26.31
N LYS A 102 15.95 -20.20 26.07
CA LYS A 102 15.46 -20.90 24.86
C LYS A 102 13.94 -20.90 24.79
N SER A 103 13.25 -21.15 25.91
CA SER A 103 11.79 -21.12 26.01
C SER A 103 11.23 -19.74 25.68
N VAL A 104 11.79 -18.69 26.27
CA VAL A 104 11.40 -17.29 25.99
C VAL A 104 11.68 -16.92 24.53
N THR A 105 12.85 -17.28 24.00
CA THR A 105 13.20 -17.04 22.58
C THR A 105 12.21 -17.70 21.63
N TYR A 106 11.80 -18.94 21.94
CA TYR A 106 10.78 -19.65 21.18
C TYR A 106 9.41 -18.97 21.26
N LYS A 107 8.97 -18.54 22.45
CA LYS A 107 7.72 -17.78 22.63
C LYS A 107 7.73 -16.47 21.83
N LEU A 108 8.82 -15.70 21.90
CA LEU A 108 8.98 -14.46 21.13
C LEU A 108 8.93 -14.71 19.62
N LYS A 109 9.57 -15.78 19.13
CA LYS A 109 9.48 -16.17 17.72
C LYS A 109 8.04 -16.47 17.30
N LYS A 110 7.29 -17.22 18.12
CA LYS A 110 5.89 -17.55 17.85
C LYS A 110 4.99 -16.31 17.84
N ILE A 111 5.19 -15.37 18.77
CA ILE A 111 4.46 -14.09 18.81
C ILE A 111 4.76 -13.29 17.55
N LYS A 112 6.04 -13.18 17.15
CA LYS A 112 6.44 -12.49 15.92
C LYS A 112 5.78 -13.08 14.67
N GLU A 113 5.71 -14.40 14.57
CA GLU A 113 5.02 -15.10 13.48
C GLU A 113 3.49 -14.91 13.52
N SER A 114 2.89 -14.69 14.69
CA SER A 114 1.46 -14.30 14.80
C SER A 114 1.25 -12.88 14.27
N TYR A 115 2.07 -11.93 14.73
CA TYR A 115 1.98 -10.53 14.33
C TYR A 115 2.12 -10.35 12.81
N VAL A 116 3.08 -11.04 12.19
CA VAL A 116 3.27 -10.98 10.73
C VAL A 116 2.03 -11.50 9.97
N ARG A 117 1.33 -12.52 10.50
CA ARG A 117 0.09 -13.01 9.88
C ARG A 117 -1.05 -12.01 10.04
N GLU A 118 -1.19 -11.42 11.22
CA GLU A 118 -2.19 -10.37 11.48
C GLU A 118 -1.95 -9.15 10.57
N GLU A 119 -0.71 -8.70 10.43
CA GLU A 119 -0.32 -7.62 9.51
C GLU A 119 -0.68 -7.92 8.05
N GLN A 120 -0.48 -9.17 7.61
CA GLN A 120 -0.89 -9.62 6.27
C GLN A 120 -2.42 -9.57 6.10
N THR A 121 -3.18 -10.04 7.09
CA THR A 121 -4.65 -9.98 7.04
C THR A 121 -5.17 -8.54 7.03
N LEU A 122 -4.58 -7.64 7.82
CA LEU A 122 -4.92 -6.22 7.79
C LEU A 122 -4.62 -5.59 6.43
N THR A 123 -3.49 -5.95 5.82
CA THR A 123 -3.13 -5.49 4.48
C THR A 123 -4.14 -5.96 3.42
N GLU A 124 -4.66 -7.18 3.53
CA GLU A 124 -5.71 -7.69 2.63
C GLU A 124 -7.04 -6.97 2.84
N ILE A 125 -7.44 -6.73 4.10
CA ILE A 125 -8.66 -5.96 4.43
C ILE A 125 -8.57 -4.54 3.86
N VAL A 126 -7.43 -3.85 4.03
CA VAL A 126 -7.22 -2.51 3.47
C VAL A 126 -7.35 -2.50 1.94
N LYS A 127 -6.84 -3.53 1.26
CA LYS A 127 -7.01 -3.66 -0.19
C LYS A 127 -8.49 -3.83 -0.58
N ASP A 128 -9.23 -4.71 0.10
CA ASP A 128 -10.65 -4.90 -0.15
C ASP A 128 -11.46 -3.61 0.07
N VAL A 129 -11.23 -2.91 1.19
CA VAL A 129 -11.85 -1.61 1.48
C VAL A 129 -11.56 -0.58 0.39
N ASN A 130 -10.31 -0.48 -0.07
CA ASN A 130 -9.94 0.44 -1.15
C ASN A 130 -10.64 0.11 -2.46
N THR A 131 -10.79 -1.18 -2.81
CA THR A 131 -11.55 -1.57 -4.02
C THR A 131 -13.03 -1.23 -3.92
N LYS A 132 -13.65 -1.44 -2.75
CA LYS A 132 -15.04 -1.06 -2.48
C LYS A 132 -15.25 0.46 -2.55
N ASN A 133 -14.33 1.24 -1.98
CA ASN A 133 -14.35 2.70 -2.07
C ASN A 133 -14.26 3.17 -3.52
N SER A 134 -13.34 2.62 -4.31
CA SER A 134 -13.23 2.94 -5.74
C SER A 134 -14.53 2.63 -6.51
N HIS A 135 -15.20 1.52 -6.19
CA HIS A 135 -16.49 1.19 -6.78
C HIS A 135 -17.60 2.17 -6.37
N LEU A 136 -17.66 2.56 -5.09
CA LEU A 136 -18.63 3.54 -4.60
C LEU A 136 -18.41 4.92 -5.24
N GLU A 137 -17.16 5.36 -5.38
CA GLU A 137 -16.83 6.61 -6.08
C GLU A 137 -17.28 6.60 -7.55
N GLN A 138 -17.12 5.46 -8.25
CA GLN A 138 -17.62 5.32 -9.61
C GLN A 138 -19.15 5.41 -9.64
N LYS A 139 -19.84 4.73 -8.71
CA LYS A 139 -21.30 4.79 -8.63
C LYS A 139 -21.81 6.21 -8.34
N VAL A 140 -21.12 6.98 -7.50
CA VAL A 140 -21.43 8.39 -7.26
C VAL A 140 -21.29 9.22 -8.54
N ARG A 141 -20.21 9.03 -9.32
CA ARG A 141 -20.03 9.70 -10.62
C ARG A 141 -21.14 9.34 -11.60
N ASP A 142 -21.52 8.07 -11.69
CA ASP A 142 -22.58 7.60 -12.58
C ASP A 142 -23.94 8.21 -12.21
N LEU A 143 -24.26 8.27 -10.91
CA LEU A 143 -25.50 8.90 -10.42
C LEU A 143 -25.52 10.41 -10.66
N GLN A 144 -24.39 11.10 -10.47
CA GLN A 144 -24.26 12.52 -10.79
C GLN A 144 -24.50 12.79 -12.28
N HIS A 145 -23.94 11.94 -13.16
CA HIS A 145 -24.18 12.04 -14.59
C HIS A 145 -25.66 11.80 -14.96
N GLN A 146 -26.31 10.80 -14.34
CA GLN A 146 -27.74 10.56 -14.53
C GLN A 146 -28.60 11.75 -14.09
N LEU A 147 -28.28 12.36 -12.94
CA LEU A 147 -28.97 13.55 -12.45
C LEU A 147 -28.85 14.71 -13.44
N HIS A 148 -27.65 14.94 -13.98
CA HIS A 148 -27.41 15.98 -14.97
C HIS A 148 -28.24 15.77 -16.24
N LEU A 149 -28.28 14.55 -16.78
CA LEU A 149 -29.13 14.22 -17.93
C LEU A 149 -30.62 14.42 -17.65
N GLN A 150 -31.08 14.13 -16.43
CA GLN A 150 -32.45 14.41 -16.03
C GLN A 150 -32.72 15.92 -15.98
N GLU A 151 -31.84 16.71 -15.38
CA GLU A 151 -31.95 18.17 -15.34
C GLU A 151 -32.03 18.78 -16.74
N GLU A 152 -31.19 18.32 -17.68
CA GLU A 152 -31.26 18.75 -19.08
C GLU A 152 -32.59 18.36 -19.73
N SER A 153 -33.06 17.12 -19.51
CA SER A 153 -34.37 16.70 -19.99
C SER A 153 -35.50 17.55 -19.43
N TYR A 154 -35.42 17.99 -18.17
CA TYR A 154 -36.44 18.84 -17.56
C TYR A 154 -36.40 20.25 -18.14
N LYS A 155 -35.22 20.83 -18.37
CA LYS A 155 -35.07 22.14 -19.01
C LYS A 155 -35.69 22.17 -20.41
N VAL A 156 -35.51 21.10 -21.20
CA VAL A 156 -36.14 21.00 -22.52
C VAL A 156 -37.66 20.94 -22.40
N LYS A 157 -38.20 20.16 -21.46
CA LYS A 157 -39.65 20.09 -21.22
C LYS A 157 -40.23 21.42 -20.76
N GLU A 158 -39.53 22.12 -19.86
CA GLU A 158 -39.89 23.44 -19.38
C GLU A 158 -39.92 24.45 -20.52
N HIS A 159 -38.91 24.46 -21.38
CA HIS A 159 -38.87 25.32 -22.56
C HIS A 159 -40.05 25.05 -23.51
N ASN A 160 -40.32 23.78 -23.82
CA ASN A 160 -41.45 23.40 -24.66
C ASN A 160 -42.80 23.85 -24.07
N PHE A 161 -42.98 23.69 -22.76
CA PHE A 161 -44.19 24.13 -22.06
C PHE A 161 -44.35 25.66 -22.11
N ILE A 162 -43.27 26.41 -21.91
CA ILE A 162 -43.28 27.88 -22.04
C ILE A 162 -43.71 28.28 -23.46
N THR A 163 -43.12 27.68 -24.50
CA THR A 163 -43.49 27.94 -25.89
C THR A 163 -44.96 27.61 -26.17
N GLU A 164 -45.48 26.50 -25.65
CA GLU A 164 -46.89 26.12 -25.81
C GLU A 164 -47.83 27.14 -25.14
N VAL A 165 -47.49 27.60 -23.93
CA VAL A 165 -48.25 28.65 -23.23
C VAL A 165 -48.23 29.96 -24.00
N GLU A 166 -47.10 30.35 -24.60
CA GLU A 166 -47.00 31.55 -25.43
C GLU A 166 -47.87 31.46 -26.69
N ASN A 167 -47.85 30.30 -27.36
CA ASN A 167 -48.72 30.04 -28.51
C ASN A 167 -50.21 30.11 -28.13
N LEU A 168 -50.60 29.53 -26.99
CA LEU A 168 -51.98 29.61 -26.48
C LEU A 168 -52.40 31.04 -26.12
N LYS A 169 -51.48 31.87 -25.60
CA LYS A 169 -51.74 33.29 -25.37
C LYS A 169 -51.94 34.06 -26.67
N ALA A 170 -51.17 33.75 -27.70
CA ALA A 170 -51.31 34.35 -29.02
C ALA A 170 -52.68 34.01 -29.65
N THR A 171 -53.06 32.72 -29.68
CA THR A 171 -54.36 32.30 -30.22
C THR A 171 -55.54 32.88 -29.44
N ASN A 172 -55.44 32.97 -28.12
CA ASN A 172 -56.47 33.62 -27.31
C ASN A 172 -56.60 35.12 -27.63
N SER A 173 -55.49 35.80 -27.92
CA SER A 173 -55.50 37.22 -28.33
C SER A 173 -56.19 37.42 -29.68
N GLU A 174 -55.99 36.50 -30.63
CA GLU A 174 -56.69 36.48 -31.93
C GLU A 174 -58.19 36.25 -31.76
N LEU A 175 -58.59 35.29 -30.93
CA LEU A 175 -60.00 35.01 -30.63
C LEU A 175 -60.70 36.19 -29.94
N ILE A 176 -60.00 36.92 -29.06
CA ILE A 176 -60.52 38.15 -28.45
C ILE A 176 -60.76 39.21 -29.53
N ALA A 177 -59.81 39.37 -30.46
CA ALA A 177 -59.96 40.32 -31.56
C ALA A 177 -61.12 39.94 -32.50
N GLU A 178 -61.27 38.66 -32.84
CA GLU A 178 -62.38 38.19 -33.67
C GLU A 178 -63.74 38.38 -32.98
N ASN A 179 -63.84 38.04 -31.68
CA ASN A 179 -65.04 38.29 -30.89
C ASN A 179 -65.40 39.78 -30.83
N SER A 180 -64.40 40.66 -30.80
CA SER A 180 -64.65 42.11 -30.83
C SER A 180 -65.27 42.56 -32.15
N LYS A 181 -64.77 42.05 -33.30
CA LYS A 181 -65.34 42.30 -34.63
C LYS A 181 -66.76 41.76 -34.74
N LEU A 182 -67.01 40.53 -34.27
CA LEU A 182 -68.35 39.93 -34.27
C LEU A 182 -69.34 40.77 -33.45
N LYS A 183 -68.94 41.24 -32.25
CA LYS A 183 -69.78 42.13 -31.43
C LYS A 183 -70.13 43.44 -32.15
N GLU A 184 -69.20 44.00 -32.91
CA GLU A 184 -69.44 45.19 -33.71
C GLU A 184 -70.43 44.92 -34.86
N THR A 185 -70.24 43.82 -35.60
CA THR A 185 -71.18 43.44 -36.67
C THR A 185 -72.60 43.17 -36.15
N VAL A 186 -72.73 42.54 -34.97
CA VAL A 186 -74.04 42.31 -34.31
C VAL A 186 -74.69 43.64 -33.95
N ARG A 187 -73.92 44.60 -33.43
CA ARG A 187 -74.41 45.95 -33.12
C ARG A 187 -74.91 46.67 -34.38
N ASP A 188 -74.17 46.57 -35.48
CA ASP A 188 -74.58 47.13 -36.78
C ASP A 188 -75.87 46.51 -37.31
N ILE A 189 -76.00 45.19 -37.21
CA ILE A 189 -77.23 44.47 -37.60
C ILE A 189 -78.39 44.89 -36.69
N GLN A 190 -78.22 44.95 -35.37
CA GLN A 190 -79.25 45.42 -34.44
C GLN A 190 -79.71 46.85 -34.77
N ASN A 191 -78.77 47.75 -35.09
CA ASN A 191 -79.09 49.11 -35.50
C ASN A 191 -79.89 49.14 -36.81
N LYS A 192 -79.57 48.27 -37.77
CA LYS A 192 -80.35 48.10 -39.02
C LYS A 192 -81.73 47.48 -38.78
N MET A 193 -81.85 46.50 -37.87
CA MET A 193 -83.12 45.84 -37.55
C MET A 193 -84.09 46.73 -36.76
N ASN A 194 -83.59 47.66 -35.93
CA ASN A 194 -84.44 48.66 -35.27
C ASN A 194 -85.16 49.61 -36.26
N VAL A 195 -84.87 49.50 -37.57
CA VAL A 195 -85.54 50.24 -38.66
C VAL A 195 -86.65 49.43 -39.35
N SER A 196 -86.85 48.13 -39.08
CA SER A 196 -87.94 47.35 -39.69
C SER A 196 -88.59 46.35 -38.74
N SER A 197 -89.92 46.43 -38.61
CA SER A 197 -90.77 45.61 -37.73
C SER A 197 -90.90 44.13 -38.12
N VAL A 198 -90.04 43.63 -39.01
CA VAL A 198 -90.01 42.24 -39.47
C VAL A 198 -88.63 41.68 -39.16
N GLN A 199 -88.50 40.86 -38.10
CA GLN A 199 -87.52 39.76 -37.93
C GLN A 199 -87.39 39.30 -36.46
N LYS A 200 -88.46 38.73 -35.90
CA LYS A 200 -88.37 38.03 -34.60
C LYS A 200 -87.62 36.68 -34.72
N ASP A 201 -87.71 36.02 -35.88
CA ASP A 201 -87.13 34.68 -36.09
C ASP A 201 -85.61 34.71 -36.22
N ALA A 202 -85.04 35.74 -36.87
CA ALA A 202 -83.59 35.92 -36.96
C ALA A 202 -82.96 36.21 -35.59
N VAL A 203 -83.65 36.98 -34.73
CA VAL A 203 -83.23 37.24 -33.34
C VAL A 203 -83.26 35.94 -32.52
N SER A 204 -84.28 35.10 -32.70
CA SER A 204 -84.34 33.79 -32.02
C SER A 204 -83.16 32.91 -32.41
N ALA A 205 -82.87 32.78 -33.71
CA ALA A 205 -81.77 31.95 -34.19
C ALA A 205 -80.38 32.44 -33.71
N LEU A 206 -80.18 33.76 -33.61
CA LEU A 206 -78.96 34.33 -33.04
C LEU A 206 -78.85 34.07 -31.53
N LYS A 207 -79.97 34.12 -30.81
CA LYS A 207 -80.01 33.83 -29.37
C LYS A 207 -79.63 32.38 -29.08
N ASP A 208 -80.14 31.43 -29.88
CA ASP A 208 -79.79 30.02 -29.77
C ASP A 208 -78.30 29.77 -30.07
N LYS A 209 -77.74 30.46 -31.07
CA LYS A 209 -76.28 30.41 -31.36
C LYS A 209 -75.44 30.97 -30.22
N ILE A 210 -75.84 32.09 -29.61
CA ILE A 210 -75.15 32.66 -28.44
C ILE A 210 -75.16 31.66 -27.29
N GLN A 211 -76.31 31.03 -27.03
CA GLN A 211 -76.45 30.06 -25.94
C GLN A 211 -75.62 28.79 -26.19
N ALA A 212 -75.50 28.34 -27.44
CA ALA A 212 -74.61 27.24 -27.82
C ALA A 212 -73.12 27.59 -27.57
N LEU A 213 -72.69 28.79 -27.98
CA LEU A 213 -71.32 29.27 -27.75
C LEU A 213 -71.01 29.46 -26.26
N GLU A 214 -71.97 29.91 -25.45
CA GLU A 214 -71.82 30.00 -24.00
C GLU A 214 -71.61 28.61 -23.37
N LYS A 215 -72.35 27.60 -23.85
CA LYS A 215 -72.19 26.21 -23.39
C LYS A 215 -70.81 25.63 -23.76
N GLU A 216 -70.32 25.90 -24.97
CA GLU A 216 -68.96 25.51 -25.38
C GLU A 216 -67.88 26.20 -24.55
N ARG A 217 -68.04 27.51 -24.28
CA ARG A 217 -67.13 28.26 -23.39
C ARG A 217 -67.09 27.67 -21.99
N ASP A 218 -68.24 27.32 -21.42
CA ASP A 218 -68.33 26.77 -20.07
C ASP A 218 -67.72 25.35 -20.01
N MET A 219 -67.89 24.54 -21.06
CA MET A 219 -67.22 23.25 -21.19
C MET A 219 -65.68 23.41 -21.29
N HIS A 220 -65.20 24.38 -22.09
CA HIS A 220 -63.77 24.70 -22.16
C HIS A 220 -63.21 25.16 -20.81
N LYS A 221 -63.96 26.01 -20.09
CA LYS A 221 -63.58 26.44 -18.73
C LYS A 221 -63.43 25.26 -17.78
N GLN A 222 -64.39 24.32 -17.79
CA GLN A 222 -64.32 23.10 -16.98
C GLN A 222 -63.12 22.23 -17.35
N CYS A 223 -62.81 22.07 -18.65
CA CYS A 223 -61.63 21.32 -19.09
C CYS A 223 -60.33 21.98 -18.61
N CYS A 224 -60.21 23.31 -18.72
CA CYS A 224 -59.05 24.04 -18.22
C CYS A 224 -58.89 23.91 -16.69
N GLU A 225 -59.98 24.02 -15.93
CA GLU A 225 -59.95 23.85 -14.47
C GLU A 225 -59.52 22.43 -14.07
N ALA A 226 -60.01 21.41 -14.78
CA ALA A 226 -59.60 20.01 -14.56
C ALA A 226 -58.12 19.80 -14.88
N PHE A 227 -57.63 20.36 -15.99
CA PHE A 227 -56.23 20.28 -16.38
C PHE A 227 -55.30 20.95 -15.35
N ILE A 228 -55.65 22.15 -14.89
CA ILE A 228 -54.90 22.87 -13.85
C ILE A 228 -54.89 22.07 -12.54
N LYS A 229 -56.04 21.50 -12.12
CA LYS A 229 -56.10 20.66 -10.92
C LYS A 229 -55.20 19.43 -11.03
N ASN A 230 -55.18 18.75 -12.18
CA ASN A 230 -54.33 17.58 -12.36
C ASN A 230 -52.85 17.95 -12.37
N SER A 231 -52.48 19.04 -13.07
CA SER A 231 -51.10 19.55 -13.10
C SER A 231 -50.60 19.96 -11.71
N ASN A 232 -51.45 20.62 -10.92
CA ASN A 232 -51.11 20.99 -9.53
C ASN A 232 -50.92 19.76 -8.64
N LYS A 233 -51.70 18.69 -8.85
CA LYS A 233 -51.53 17.44 -8.11
C LYS A 233 -50.17 16.79 -8.42
N GLU A 234 -49.81 16.69 -9.70
CA GLU A 234 -48.52 16.16 -10.13
C GLU A 234 -47.35 16.99 -9.58
N PHE A 235 -47.47 18.31 -9.58
CA PHE A 235 -46.48 19.21 -8.99
C PHE A 235 -46.33 18.99 -7.47
N LEU A 236 -47.43 18.82 -6.74
CA LEU A 236 -47.40 18.57 -5.29
C LEU A 236 -46.75 17.21 -4.96
N GLU A 237 -47.05 16.17 -5.75
CA GLU A 237 -46.40 14.86 -5.62
C GLU A 237 -44.89 14.94 -5.92
N PHE A 238 -44.50 15.73 -6.92
CA PHE A 238 -43.10 16.00 -7.22
C PHE A 238 -42.39 16.73 -6.07
N GLU A 239 -43.00 17.78 -5.51
CA GLU A 239 -42.45 18.53 -4.40
C GLU A 239 -42.25 17.64 -3.16
N LYS A 240 -43.22 16.76 -2.88
CA LYS A 240 -43.10 15.74 -1.83
C LYS A 240 -41.91 14.80 -2.04
N ARG A 241 -41.74 14.25 -3.25
CA ARG A 241 -40.58 13.39 -3.57
C ARG A 241 -39.25 14.14 -3.43
N ASN A 242 -39.22 15.41 -3.80
CA ASN A 242 -38.04 16.25 -3.65
C ASN A 242 -37.71 16.52 -2.17
N GLN A 243 -38.72 16.72 -1.32
CA GLN A 243 -38.53 16.80 0.14
C GLN A 243 -38.01 15.48 0.73
N GLU A 244 -38.54 14.33 0.30
CA GLU A 244 -38.06 12.99 0.71
C GLU A 244 -36.58 12.79 0.31
N LEU A 245 -36.19 13.18 -0.91
CA LEU A 245 -34.79 13.15 -1.36
C LEU A 245 -33.88 14.05 -0.52
N LYS A 246 -34.32 15.26 -0.17
CA LYS A 246 -33.58 16.17 0.71
C LYS A 246 -33.37 15.58 2.11
N GLN A 247 -34.38 14.90 2.65
CA GLN A 247 -34.27 14.21 3.94
C GLN A 247 -33.28 13.03 3.86
N MET A 248 -33.33 12.22 2.81
CA MET A 248 -32.36 11.15 2.60
C MET A 248 -30.92 11.69 2.50
N LEU A 249 -30.70 12.75 1.74
CA LEU A 249 -29.37 13.38 1.65
C LEU A 249 -28.89 13.91 3.00
N ALA A 250 -29.75 14.58 3.77
CA ALA A 250 -29.42 15.06 5.11
C ALA A 250 -29.03 13.91 6.05
N THR A 251 -29.77 12.79 6.02
CA THR A 251 -29.42 11.61 6.83
C THR A 251 -28.09 10.98 6.41
N GLU A 252 -27.77 10.92 5.11
CA GLU A 252 -26.48 10.43 4.64
C GLU A 252 -25.32 11.34 5.09
N MET A 253 -25.49 12.66 5.01
CA MET A 253 -24.49 13.60 5.51
C MET A 253 -24.24 13.44 7.01
N ALA A 254 -25.30 13.29 7.81
CA ALA A 254 -25.18 13.04 9.24
C ALA A 254 -24.45 11.72 9.55
N GLN A 255 -24.67 10.67 8.74
CA GLN A 255 -23.92 9.42 8.87
C GLN A 255 -22.43 9.62 8.55
N ARG A 256 -22.10 10.36 7.48
CA ARG A 256 -20.69 10.68 7.14
C ARG A 256 -20.00 11.47 8.25
N GLU A 257 -20.69 12.42 8.87
CA GLU A 257 -20.16 13.19 10.00
C GLU A 257 -19.92 12.32 11.23
N LYS A 258 -20.84 11.39 11.53
CA LYS A 258 -20.64 10.38 12.58
C LYS A 258 -19.41 9.50 12.31
N PHE A 259 -19.18 9.09 11.06
CA PHE A 259 -17.99 8.34 10.68
C PHE A 259 -16.70 9.16 10.83
N LYS A 260 -16.71 10.46 10.51
CA LYS A 260 -15.57 11.35 10.74
C LYS A 260 -15.22 11.43 12.22
N LEU A 261 -16.21 11.63 13.09
CA LEU A 261 -16.01 11.67 14.54
C LEU A 261 -15.45 10.35 15.11
N LEU A 262 -15.90 9.21 14.59
CA LEU A 262 -15.32 7.91 14.95
C LEU A 262 -13.85 7.81 14.53
N HIS A 263 -13.54 8.24 13.30
CA HIS A 263 -12.17 8.24 12.81
C HIS A 263 -11.24 9.16 13.61
N GLU A 264 -11.70 10.35 14.01
CA GLU A 264 -10.95 11.27 14.87
C GLU A 264 -10.69 10.66 16.26
N LYS A 265 -11.67 9.94 16.83
CA LYS A 265 -11.48 9.21 18.10
C LYS A 265 -10.45 8.09 17.97
N ASP A 266 -10.48 7.34 16.87
CA ASP A 266 -9.50 6.29 16.61
C ASP A 266 -8.09 6.88 16.46
N GLN A 267 -7.94 8.01 15.77
CA GLN A 267 -6.67 8.72 15.66
C GLN A 267 -6.17 9.22 17.02
N GLN A 268 -7.05 9.77 17.86
CA GLN A 268 -6.69 10.21 19.21
C GLN A 268 -6.21 9.03 20.06
N LEU A 269 -6.92 7.90 20.02
CA LEU A 269 -6.52 6.68 20.75
C LEU A 269 -5.14 6.18 20.30
N ILE A 270 -4.85 6.24 19.00
CA ILE A 270 -3.52 5.89 18.47
C ILE A 270 -2.45 6.84 19.01
N CYS A 271 -2.72 8.15 19.04
CA CYS A 271 -1.80 9.14 19.62
C CYS A 271 -1.55 8.89 21.11
N ASP A 272 -2.59 8.61 21.88
CA ASP A 272 -2.48 8.34 23.32
C ASP A 272 -1.66 7.08 23.59
N LEU A 273 -1.89 5.99 22.84
CA LEU A 273 -1.10 4.77 22.93
C LEU A 273 0.38 4.98 22.57
N ASN A 274 0.68 5.80 21.56
CA ASN A 274 2.06 6.11 21.21
C ASN A 274 2.76 6.92 22.31
N ASN A 275 2.06 7.86 22.94
CA ASN A 275 2.59 8.62 24.08
C ASN A 275 2.88 7.69 25.28
N GLU A 276 1.99 6.74 25.58
CA GLU A 276 2.24 5.74 26.63
C GLU A 276 3.47 4.87 26.32
N ILE A 277 3.66 4.48 25.06
CA ILE A 277 4.83 3.73 24.61
C ILE A 277 6.11 4.56 24.81
N ASP A 278 6.09 5.84 24.45
CA ASP A 278 7.23 6.74 24.61
C ASP A 278 7.57 6.97 26.10
N ASP A 279 6.57 7.13 26.96
CA ASP A 279 6.76 7.25 28.41
C ASP A 279 7.37 5.98 29.02
N LEU A 280 6.90 4.81 28.59
CA LEU A 280 7.46 3.51 29.00
C LEU A 280 8.91 3.36 28.52
N MET A 281 9.25 3.89 27.34
CA MET A 281 10.62 3.89 26.85
C MET A 281 11.54 4.84 27.63
N GLN A 282 11.04 6.01 28.06
CA GLN A 282 11.82 6.96 28.86
C GLN A 282 12.06 6.47 30.29
N CYS A 283 11.10 5.76 30.89
CA CYS A 283 11.22 5.24 32.26
C CYS A 283 12.21 4.07 32.40
N ASN A 284 12.60 3.41 31.31
CA ASN A 284 13.37 2.15 31.36
C ASN A 284 14.87 2.27 31.10
N MET A 285 15.45 3.48 31.13
CA MET A 285 16.89 3.67 30.83
C MET A 285 17.64 4.50 31.87
N PRO A 286 18.11 3.91 33.00
CA PRO A 286 19.32 4.37 33.65
C PRO A 286 20.53 3.81 32.91
N TYR A 287 20.73 4.21 31.64
CA TYR A 287 22.02 4.01 31.00
C TYR A 287 22.95 5.09 31.53
N HIS A 288 23.66 4.77 32.62
CA HIS A 288 24.86 5.51 32.97
C HIS A 288 25.80 5.44 31.77
N PRO A 289 26.15 6.57 31.14
CA PRO A 289 27.15 6.56 30.10
C PRO A 289 28.46 6.14 30.75
N VAL A 290 28.92 4.93 30.45
CA VAL A 290 30.30 4.52 30.72
C VAL A 290 31.17 5.51 29.95
N GLN A 291 31.82 6.41 30.69
CA GLN A 291 32.77 7.38 30.15
C GLN A 291 33.96 6.63 29.54
N HIS A 292 33.83 6.22 28.29
CA HIS A 292 34.97 5.87 27.48
C HIS A 292 35.66 7.17 27.05
N VAL A 293 36.76 7.48 27.73
CA VAL A 293 37.74 8.48 27.32
C VAL A 293 38.29 8.06 25.95
N GLN A 294 37.67 8.55 24.88
CA GLN A 294 38.22 8.50 23.53
C GLN A 294 38.82 9.87 23.20
N GLN A 295 40.15 9.92 23.20
CA GLN A 295 40.93 11.01 22.63
C GLN A 295 40.56 11.19 21.15
N GLN A 296 39.76 12.21 20.85
CA GLN A 296 39.41 12.57 19.49
C GLN A 296 40.57 13.36 18.87
N ARG A 297 41.18 12.78 17.84
CA ARG A 297 41.92 13.54 16.83
C ARG A 297 40.91 14.32 16.01
N THR A 298 41.06 15.64 16.01
CA THR A 298 40.36 16.57 15.14
C THR A 298 40.71 16.28 13.68
N ILE A 299 39.74 15.81 12.91
CA ILE A 299 39.78 15.85 11.44
C ILE A 299 38.75 16.92 11.03
N PRO A 300 39.14 17.97 10.28
CA PRO A 300 38.22 19.00 9.86
C PRO A 300 37.22 18.44 8.84
N PHE A 301 35.94 18.49 9.21
CA PHE A 301 34.81 18.09 8.38
C PHE A 301 34.52 19.22 7.38
N GLN A 302 34.77 18.99 6.10
CA GLN A 302 34.29 19.88 5.03
C GLN A 302 32.77 19.74 4.92
N GLN A 303 32.07 20.87 4.98
CA GLN A 303 30.63 20.96 4.80
C GLN A 303 30.25 20.54 3.36
N PRO A 304 29.24 19.67 3.17
CA PRO A 304 28.67 19.47 1.85
C PRO A 304 27.83 20.69 1.47
N ASN A 305 28.18 21.29 0.34
CA ASN A 305 27.46 22.40 -0.28
C ASN A 305 25.97 22.09 -0.45
N ALA A 306 25.13 23.08 -0.17
CA ALA A 306 23.69 23.05 -0.34
C ALA A 306 23.28 22.66 -1.77
N PRO A 307 22.22 21.86 -1.96
CA PRO A 307 21.71 21.55 -3.29
C PRO A 307 21.08 22.80 -3.92
N SER A 308 21.63 23.16 -5.08
CA SER A 308 21.15 24.21 -5.98
C SER A 308 19.69 23.97 -6.39
N GLN A 309 18.93 25.06 -6.47
CA GLN A 309 17.54 25.11 -6.89
C GLN A 309 17.38 24.53 -8.30
N HIS A 310 16.67 23.41 -8.40
CA HIS A 310 16.35 22.77 -9.67
C HIS A 310 15.23 23.53 -10.38
N VAL A 311 15.54 24.01 -11.58
CA VAL A 311 14.60 24.52 -12.59
C VAL A 311 13.70 23.36 -13.07
N PRO A 312 12.37 23.55 -13.23
CA PRO A 312 11.49 22.51 -13.75
C PRO A 312 11.70 22.31 -15.26
N LEU A 313 12.00 21.08 -15.68
CA LEU A 313 12.04 20.67 -17.09
C LEU A 313 10.62 20.36 -17.61
N PRO A 314 10.36 20.57 -18.91
CA PRO A 314 9.04 20.36 -19.49
C PRO A 314 8.70 18.87 -19.65
N TYR A 315 7.41 18.62 -19.55
CA TYR A 315 6.70 17.35 -19.64
C TYR A 315 7.05 16.58 -20.94
N VAL A 316 7.69 15.41 -20.82
CA VAL A 316 7.90 14.49 -21.96
C VAL A 316 6.93 13.33 -21.83
N ASN A 317 6.03 13.22 -22.81
CA ASN A 317 5.08 12.12 -22.98
C ASN A 317 5.79 10.76 -23.04
N ALA A 318 5.58 9.94 -22.00
CA ALA A 318 6.05 8.56 -21.98
C ALA A 318 5.08 7.64 -22.75
N GLN A 319 5.57 7.03 -23.84
CA GLN A 319 4.85 5.98 -24.55
C GLN A 319 4.85 4.64 -23.77
N PRO A 320 3.80 3.81 -23.93
CA PRO A 320 3.68 2.53 -23.22
C PRO A 320 4.63 1.46 -23.78
N LYS A 321 5.45 0.89 -22.89
CA LYS A 321 6.32 -0.26 -23.18
C LYS A 321 5.47 -1.52 -23.43
N ARG A 322 5.64 -2.10 -24.62
CA ARG A 322 5.04 -3.37 -25.06
C ARG A 322 5.45 -4.52 -24.13
N GLY A 323 4.46 -5.23 -23.59
CA GLY A 323 4.64 -6.41 -22.74
C GLY A 323 5.22 -7.60 -23.52
N ARG A 324 6.27 -8.22 -22.96
CA ARG A 324 6.81 -9.50 -23.42
C ARG A 324 5.90 -10.64 -22.94
N ARG A 325 5.12 -11.23 -23.85
CA ARG A 325 4.45 -12.53 -23.66
C ARG A 325 5.49 -13.62 -23.48
N ARG A 326 5.49 -14.31 -22.34
CA ARG A 326 6.19 -15.59 -22.16
C ARG A 326 5.28 -16.72 -22.66
N SER A 327 5.73 -17.45 -23.68
CA SER A 327 5.06 -18.67 -24.14
C SER A 327 5.22 -19.79 -23.11
N ARG A 328 4.12 -20.37 -22.65
CA ARG A 328 4.09 -21.68 -22.01
C ARG A 328 4.45 -22.75 -23.05
N ARG A 329 5.56 -23.46 -22.85
CA ARG A 329 5.79 -24.77 -23.49
C ARG A 329 4.98 -25.81 -22.73
N GLY A 330 4.10 -26.50 -23.44
CA GLY A 330 3.51 -27.75 -23.00
C GLY A 330 4.56 -28.85 -22.98
N THR A 331 4.42 -29.74 -22.01
CA THR A 331 5.09 -31.04 -21.95
C THR A 331 4.07 -32.09 -22.32
N PHE A 332 4.38 -32.82 -23.38
CA PHE A 332 3.79 -34.11 -23.75
C PHE A 332 4.61 -35.22 -23.06
N LEU A 333 3.95 -36.38 -22.93
CA LEU A 333 4.34 -37.68 -22.38
C LEU A 333 4.08 -37.88 -20.89
#